data_AF-A0A8D0ZJI0-F1
#
_entry.id   AF-A0A8D0ZJI0-F1
#
_cell.length_a   1.000
_cell.length_b   1.000
_cell.length_c   1.000
_cell.angle_alpha   90.00
_cell.angle_beta   90.00
_cell.angle_gamma   90.00
#
_symmetry.space_group_name_H-M   'P 1'
#
loop_
_entity.id
_entity.type
_entity.pdbx_description
1 polymer ?
#
loop_
_entity_poly.entity_id
_entity_poly.type
_entity_poly.pdbx_seq_one_letter_code
_entity_poly.pdbx_strand_id
1 'polypeptide(L)'
;MALYTVFPTVFLLALLFLSTYQSKVLSKPLPLTPESLKVSINSAHQCLHLQWMVHSLAYHQELKMVFQIQISRFTTSNVIWTESYSTTVKGNQVLRWSWESELPLECATHFVRVRSMVDDARIPEPKFWSNWSRWEEADAQNSLGQDLLFLFPKDKLVEEGSDVTICYTSRNPQHNISCYLEGAHIHGKQLDPRVSAFELKNVSFIRRTGTNIFCEDPGVAMKGTVLFVSKILEEPKDFSCETQDFKNLNCTWDPGSDTALPKQPSQSYTLFESFSGKKILCEHRNFCNWQVAQDSQEMYNFTLVAENYLRKRSVNILFNLTHRGET
;
A
#
# COMPACT_ATOMS: atom_id res chain seq x y z
N MET A 1 -58.96 -67.96 5.86
CA MET A 1 -58.34 -67.07 4.87
C MET A 1 -58.29 -65.67 5.45
N ALA A 2 -57.11 -65.22 5.89
CA ALA A 2 -56.74 -63.81 6.12
C ALA A 2 -55.29 -63.81 6.65
N LEU A 3 -54.32 -63.62 5.76
CA LEU A 3 -52.93 -63.36 6.15
C LEU A 3 -52.54 -61.98 5.63
N TYR A 4 -52.85 -61.01 6.49
CA TYR A 4 -52.18 -59.74 6.75
C TYR A 4 -51.14 -59.24 5.73
N THR A 5 -51.57 -58.24 4.96
CA THR A 5 -50.74 -57.29 4.22
C THR A 5 -50.21 -56.21 5.17
N VAL A 6 -49.10 -56.47 5.87
CA VAL A 6 -48.41 -55.45 6.70
C VAL A 6 -46.96 -55.21 6.26
N PHE A 7 -46.48 -55.92 5.24
CA PHE A 7 -45.07 -55.84 4.83
C PHE A 7 -44.65 -54.61 4.00
N PRO A 8 -45.48 -54.00 3.11
CA PRO A 8 -44.97 -52.93 2.24
C PRO A 8 -44.88 -51.56 2.93
N THR A 9 -45.68 -51.28 3.96
CA THR A 9 -45.69 -49.98 4.67
C THR A 9 -44.50 -49.81 5.61
N VAL A 10 -44.04 -50.89 6.26
CA VAL A 10 -42.88 -50.85 7.17
C VAL A 10 -41.58 -50.59 6.41
N PHE A 11 -41.46 -51.13 5.18
CA PHE A 11 -40.27 -50.95 4.35
C PHE A 11 -40.17 -49.52 3.78
N LEU A 12 -41.30 -48.93 3.37
CA LEU A 12 -41.38 -47.54 2.92
C LEU A 12 -41.10 -46.53 4.04
N LEU A 13 -41.60 -46.78 5.26
CA LEU A 13 -41.28 -45.96 6.43
C LEU A 13 -39.80 -46.07 6.82
N ALA A 14 -39.20 -47.26 6.76
CA ALA A 14 -37.77 -47.44 7.01
C ALA A 14 -36.90 -46.72 5.97
N LEU A 15 -37.28 -46.74 4.69
CA LEU A 15 -36.59 -46.00 3.62
C LEU A 15 -36.72 -44.48 3.77
N LEU A 16 -37.89 -43.98 4.21
CA LEU A 16 -38.09 -42.56 4.53
C LEU A 16 -37.30 -42.14 5.78
N PHE A 17 -37.19 -43.00 6.80
CA PHE A 17 -36.31 -42.77 7.96
C PHE A 17 -34.83 -42.80 7.59
N LEU A 18 -34.38 -43.73 6.73
CA LEU A 18 -32.99 -43.74 6.24
C LEU A 18 -32.67 -42.55 5.33
N SER A 19 -33.61 -42.14 4.47
CA SER A 19 -33.48 -40.96 3.61
C SER A 19 -33.39 -39.66 4.42
N THR A 20 -34.24 -39.53 5.46
CA THR A 20 -34.21 -38.36 6.36
C THR A 20 -33.01 -38.38 7.31
N TYR A 21 -32.47 -39.56 7.68
CA TYR A 21 -31.23 -39.68 8.45
C TYR A 21 -30.00 -39.35 7.61
N GLN A 22 -29.97 -39.76 6.32
CA GLN A 22 -28.90 -39.35 5.40
C GLN A 22 -28.96 -37.86 5.03
N SER A 23 -30.15 -37.26 4.95
CA SER A 23 -30.29 -35.79 4.79
C SER A 23 -29.93 -34.99 6.05
N LYS A 24 -29.83 -35.63 7.23
CA LYS A 24 -29.46 -34.98 8.50
C LYS A 24 -27.98 -35.10 8.85
N VAL A 25 -27.15 -35.64 7.97
CA VAL A 25 -25.71 -35.34 7.98
C VAL A 25 -25.54 -34.09 7.13
N LEU A 26 -26.00 -32.96 7.64
CA LEU A 26 -25.57 -31.66 7.14
C LEU A 26 -24.06 -31.65 7.36
N SER A 27 -23.30 -31.88 6.28
CA SER A 27 -21.85 -31.79 6.24
C SER A 27 -21.45 -30.57 7.05
N LYS A 28 -20.90 -30.78 8.25
CA LYS A 28 -20.44 -29.68 9.10
C LYS A 28 -19.56 -28.82 8.20
N PRO A 29 -19.89 -27.53 7.97
CA PRO A 29 -19.14 -26.71 7.03
C PRO A 29 -17.67 -26.84 7.41
N LEU A 30 -16.82 -27.28 6.47
CA LEU A 30 -15.39 -27.39 6.72
C LEU A 30 -14.98 -26.01 7.23
N PRO A 31 -14.51 -25.87 8.50
CA PRO A 31 -14.12 -24.57 8.99
C PRO A 31 -12.81 -24.21 8.27
N LEU A 32 -12.91 -23.56 7.12
CA LEU A 32 -11.77 -22.99 6.39
C LEU A 32 -11.32 -21.68 7.06
N THR A 33 -11.40 -21.61 8.40
CA THR A 33 -10.97 -20.46 9.19
C THR A 33 -9.51 -20.19 8.87
N PRO A 34 -9.13 -18.94 8.59
CA PRO A 34 -7.72 -18.56 8.46
C PRO A 34 -6.94 -18.95 9.72
N GLU A 35 -5.83 -19.65 9.53
CA GLU A 35 -4.91 -20.06 10.59
C GLU A 35 -3.53 -19.42 10.37
N SER A 36 -2.74 -19.36 11.45
CA SER A 36 -1.39 -18.79 11.43
C SER A 36 -1.35 -17.36 10.88
N LEU A 37 -2.34 -16.53 11.24
CA LEU A 37 -2.31 -15.11 10.90
C LEU A 37 -1.06 -14.49 11.53
N LYS A 38 -0.24 -13.86 10.71
CA LYS A 38 0.92 -13.10 11.10
C LYS A 38 0.75 -11.69 10.60
N VAL A 39 1.04 -10.73 11.47
CA VAL A 39 1.02 -9.31 11.15
C VAL A 39 2.42 -8.76 11.37
N SER A 40 2.94 -8.03 10.39
CA SER A 40 4.18 -7.28 10.53
C SER A 40 3.99 -5.82 10.13
N ILE A 41 4.72 -4.96 10.82
CA ILE A 41 4.68 -3.51 10.62
C ILE A 41 5.80 -3.11 9.67
N ASN A 42 5.45 -2.31 8.67
CA ASN A 42 6.41 -1.63 7.81
C ASN A 42 6.30 -0.12 8.06
N SER A 43 7.05 0.36 9.05
CA SER A 43 7.10 1.77 9.44
C SER A 43 7.58 2.70 8.32
N ALA A 44 8.48 2.24 7.45
CA ALA A 44 9.00 3.07 6.37
C ALA A 44 7.89 3.43 5.36
N HIS A 45 6.99 2.49 5.09
CA HIS A 45 5.87 2.67 4.16
C HIS A 45 4.53 2.93 4.87
N GLN A 46 4.51 2.92 6.20
CA GLN A 46 3.31 3.04 7.02
C GLN A 46 2.23 2.01 6.66
N CYS A 47 2.67 0.77 6.41
CA CYS A 47 1.82 -0.35 6.01
C CYS A 47 1.85 -1.51 7.02
N LEU A 48 0.70 -2.16 7.23
CA LEU A 48 0.61 -3.47 7.86
C LEU A 48 0.65 -4.55 6.79
N HIS A 49 1.52 -5.54 6.96
CA HIS A 49 1.58 -6.73 6.11
C HIS A 49 0.98 -7.92 6.85
N LEU A 50 0.02 -8.57 6.21
CA LEU A 50 -0.68 -9.74 6.72
C LEU A 50 -0.23 -10.97 5.94
N GLN A 51 -0.04 -12.07 6.66
CA GLN A 51 0.18 -13.39 6.09
C GLN A 51 -0.68 -14.42 6.81
N TRP A 52 -1.36 -15.28 6.07
CA TRP A 52 -2.15 -16.37 6.67
C TRP A 52 -2.22 -17.56 5.73
N MET A 53 -2.72 -18.68 6.26
CA MET A 53 -2.92 -19.91 5.52
C MET A 53 -4.30 -20.51 5.79
N VAL A 54 -4.73 -21.41 4.91
CA VAL A 54 -5.95 -22.22 5.08
C VAL A 54 -5.54 -23.68 4.96
N HIS A 55 -5.42 -24.38 6.10
CA HIS A 55 -4.79 -25.73 6.17
C HIS A 55 -5.71 -26.88 5.75
N SER A 56 -7.01 -26.60 5.56
CA SER A 56 -8.04 -27.62 5.30
C SER A 56 -8.36 -27.84 3.82
N LEU A 57 -7.55 -27.29 2.91
CA LEU A 57 -7.63 -27.55 1.47
C LEU A 57 -6.71 -28.72 1.09
N ALA A 58 -7.25 -29.75 0.44
CA ALA A 58 -6.43 -30.86 -0.05
C ALA A 58 -5.38 -30.37 -1.07
N TYR A 59 -4.24 -31.06 -1.18
CA TYR A 59 -3.05 -30.65 -1.95
C TYR A 59 -3.27 -30.37 -3.46
N HIS A 60 -4.45 -30.70 -4.00
CA HIS A 60 -4.84 -30.45 -5.39
C HIS A 60 -6.17 -29.68 -5.54
N GLN A 61 -6.72 -29.19 -4.43
CA GLN A 61 -7.92 -28.37 -4.46
C GLN A 61 -7.53 -26.89 -4.52
N GLU A 62 -8.11 -26.22 -5.49
CA GLU A 62 -8.15 -24.77 -5.56
C GLU A 62 -9.59 -24.36 -5.32
N LEU A 63 -9.87 -23.41 -4.43
CA LEU A 63 -11.21 -22.86 -4.21
C LEU A 63 -11.19 -21.35 -4.34
N LYS A 64 -12.23 -20.79 -4.94
CA LYS A 64 -12.51 -19.36 -4.83
C LYS A 64 -13.01 -19.06 -3.42
N MET A 65 -12.34 -18.14 -2.74
CA MET A 65 -12.65 -17.76 -1.37
C MET A 65 -12.71 -16.24 -1.24
N VAL A 66 -13.57 -15.78 -0.33
CA VAL A 66 -13.64 -14.39 0.11
C VAL A 66 -13.14 -14.33 1.54
N PHE A 67 -12.21 -13.44 1.81
CA PHE A 67 -11.72 -13.15 3.14
C PHE A 67 -12.28 -11.81 3.59
N GLN A 68 -12.84 -11.75 4.80
CA GLN A 68 -13.15 -10.49 5.45
C GLN A 68 -12.06 -10.19 6.47
N ILE A 69 -11.46 -9.02 6.33
CA ILE A 69 -10.36 -8.53 7.16
C ILE A 69 -10.89 -7.38 8.00
N GLN A 70 -10.60 -7.39 9.30
CA GLN A 70 -10.88 -6.28 10.20
C GLN A 70 -9.62 -5.79 10.86
N ILE A 71 -9.51 -4.46 10.94
CA ILE A 71 -8.43 -3.78 11.64
C ILE A 71 -9.08 -2.89 12.70
N SER A 72 -8.60 -3.03 13.93
CA SER A 72 -8.99 -2.19 15.06
C SER A 72 -7.78 -1.44 15.59
N ARG A 73 -8.04 -0.35 16.32
CA ARG A 73 -7.01 0.57 16.80
C ARG A 73 -7.21 0.89 18.29
N PHE A 74 -6.12 0.92 19.05
CA PHE A 74 -6.06 1.08 20.51
C PHE A 74 -6.68 -0.08 21.30
N THR A 75 -7.88 -0.52 20.93
CA THR A 75 -8.55 -1.68 21.50
C THR A 75 -9.25 -2.49 20.41
N THR A 76 -9.48 -3.77 20.66
CA THR A 76 -10.19 -4.67 19.73
C THR A 76 -11.66 -4.30 19.50
N SER A 77 -12.23 -3.43 20.34
CA SER A 77 -13.60 -2.92 20.21
C SER A 77 -13.75 -1.80 19.18
N ASN A 78 -12.67 -1.09 18.87
CA ASN A 78 -12.67 0.06 17.98
C ASN A 78 -12.19 -0.35 16.58
N VAL A 79 -13.10 -0.94 15.79
CA VAL A 79 -12.84 -1.35 14.41
C VAL A 79 -12.86 -0.13 13.49
N ILE A 80 -11.73 0.15 12.84
CA ILE A 80 -11.54 1.30 11.95
C ILE A 80 -11.60 0.94 10.46
N TRP A 81 -11.44 -0.35 10.14
CA TRP A 81 -11.41 -0.84 8.76
C TRP A 81 -12.07 -2.20 8.67
N THR A 82 -12.84 -2.41 7.61
CA THR A 82 -13.40 -3.72 7.23
C THR A 82 -13.38 -3.84 5.72
N GLU A 83 -12.73 -4.88 5.20
CA GLU A 83 -12.59 -5.10 3.76
C GLU A 83 -12.80 -6.56 3.39
N SER A 84 -13.32 -6.79 2.18
CA SER A 84 -13.46 -8.11 1.58
C SER A 84 -12.43 -8.30 0.47
N TYR A 85 -11.60 -9.33 0.60
CA TYR A 85 -10.56 -9.71 -0.35
C TYR A 85 -10.89 -11.08 -0.96
N SER A 86 -11.12 -11.12 -2.27
CA SER A 86 -11.46 -12.35 -2.99
C SER A 86 -10.27 -12.89 -3.77
N THR A 87 -9.96 -14.18 -3.62
CA THR A 87 -8.89 -14.84 -4.36
C THR A 87 -9.14 -16.32 -4.52
N THR A 88 -8.51 -16.93 -5.52
CA THR A 88 -8.37 -18.39 -5.58
C THR A 88 -7.28 -18.83 -4.61
N VAL A 89 -7.57 -19.81 -3.77
CA VAL A 89 -6.67 -20.34 -2.74
C VAL A 89 -6.30 -21.77 -3.09
N LYS A 90 -5.00 -22.05 -3.15
CA LYS A 90 -4.46 -23.40 -3.31
C LYS A 90 -4.11 -24.01 -1.96
N GLY A 91 -4.17 -25.34 -1.86
CA GLY A 91 -3.73 -26.06 -0.66
C GLY A 91 -2.32 -25.62 -0.21
N ASN A 92 -2.17 -25.31 1.09
CA ASN A 92 -0.92 -24.85 1.71
C ASN A 92 -0.31 -23.56 1.12
N GLN A 93 -1.09 -22.75 0.41
CA GLN A 93 -0.63 -21.44 -0.07
C GLN A 93 -0.58 -20.42 1.09
N VAL A 94 0.52 -19.68 1.20
CA VAL A 94 0.61 -18.49 2.05
C VAL A 94 -0.01 -17.31 1.30
N LEU A 95 -1.13 -16.81 1.84
CA LEU A 95 -1.79 -15.61 1.33
C LEU A 95 -1.12 -14.38 1.93
N ARG A 96 -1.06 -13.30 1.15
CA ARG A 96 -0.45 -12.02 1.54
C ARG A 96 -1.40 -10.90 1.20
N TRP A 97 -1.48 -9.93 2.09
CA TRP A 97 -2.24 -8.70 1.88
C TRP A 97 -1.59 -7.57 2.67
N SER A 98 -1.84 -6.33 2.25
CA SER A 98 -1.28 -5.15 2.91
C SER A 98 -2.32 -4.05 3.06
N TRP A 99 -2.21 -3.31 4.14
CA TRP A 99 -3.01 -2.13 4.43
C TRP A 99 -2.12 -0.94 4.69
N GLU A 100 -2.39 0.18 4.03
CA GLU A 100 -1.74 1.46 4.31
C GLU A 100 -2.55 2.21 5.37
N SER A 101 -1.86 2.69 6.42
CA SER A 101 -2.51 3.38 7.52
C SER A 101 -2.49 4.89 7.30
N GLU A 102 -3.66 5.52 7.43
CA GLU A 102 -3.80 6.98 7.42
C GLU A 102 -3.11 7.65 8.63
N LEU A 103 -2.99 6.92 9.75
CA LEU A 103 -2.29 7.35 10.95
C LEU A 103 -0.94 6.63 11.01
N PRO A 104 0.17 7.32 11.35
CA PRO A 104 1.44 6.64 11.59
C PRO A 104 1.29 5.45 12.55
N LEU A 105 1.78 4.28 12.14
CA LEU A 105 1.61 3.01 12.86
C LEU A 105 2.26 3.02 14.25
N GLU A 106 3.24 3.91 14.48
CA GLU A 106 3.88 4.13 15.77
C GLU A 106 2.98 4.84 16.79
N CYS A 107 1.89 5.47 16.34
CA CYS A 107 1.00 6.23 17.21
C CYS A 107 -0.11 5.40 17.83
N ALA A 108 -0.33 4.17 17.38
CA ALA A 108 -1.39 3.34 17.92
C ALA A 108 -1.07 1.85 17.75
N THR A 109 -1.43 1.08 18.76
CA THR A 109 -1.51 -0.38 18.63
C THR A 109 -2.66 -0.74 17.70
N HIS A 110 -2.39 -1.62 16.74
CA HIS A 110 -3.39 -2.14 15.81
C HIS A 110 -3.65 -3.62 16.12
N PHE A 111 -4.90 -4.06 15.97
CA PHE A 111 -5.23 -5.48 16.03
C PHE A 111 -5.93 -5.89 14.75
N VAL A 112 -5.56 -7.06 14.23
CA VAL A 112 -6.07 -7.59 12.98
C VAL A 112 -6.71 -8.94 13.19
N ARG A 113 -7.84 -9.19 12.54
CA ARG A 113 -8.43 -10.53 12.45
C ARG A 113 -9.00 -10.78 11.06
N VAL A 114 -9.08 -12.05 10.68
CA VAL A 114 -9.58 -12.47 9.37
C VAL A 114 -10.58 -13.62 9.54
N ARG A 115 -11.63 -13.62 8.73
CA ARG A 115 -12.51 -14.78 8.52
C ARG A 115 -12.67 -15.04 7.03
N SER A 116 -13.16 -16.22 6.68
CA SER A 116 -13.29 -16.63 5.28
C SER A 116 -14.70 -17.13 4.96
N MET A 117 -15.02 -17.15 3.67
CA MET A 117 -16.20 -17.77 3.11
C MET A 117 -15.80 -18.41 1.78
N VAL A 118 -16.28 -19.63 1.51
CA VAL A 118 -16.09 -20.25 0.20
C VAL A 118 -17.08 -19.63 -0.78
N ASP A 119 -16.57 -19.15 -1.90
CA ASP A 119 -17.34 -18.54 -2.99
C ASP A 119 -17.01 -19.22 -4.31
N ASP A 120 -17.18 -20.54 -4.33
CA ASP A 120 -16.91 -21.38 -5.48
C ASP A 120 -18.21 -21.95 -6.05
N ALA A 121 -18.39 -21.86 -7.37
CA ALA A 121 -19.59 -22.37 -8.04
C ALA A 121 -19.79 -23.88 -7.86
N ARG A 122 -18.72 -24.61 -7.51
CA ARG A 122 -18.79 -26.05 -7.19
C ARG A 122 -19.43 -26.33 -5.84
N ILE A 123 -19.54 -25.34 -4.96
CA ILE A 123 -20.12 -25.48 -3.62
C ILE A 123 -21.55 -24.92 -3.66
N PRO A 124 -22.58 -25.75 -3.44
CA PRO A 124 -23.97 -25.29 -3.43
C PRO A 124 -24.24 -24.38 -2.23
N GLU A 125 -25.18 -23.44 -2.42
CA GLU A 125 -25.67 -22.57 -1.35
C GLU A 125 -26.39 -23.38 -0.25
N PRO A 126 -26.42 -22.89 1.00
CA PRO A 126 -25.99 -21.56 1.47
C PRO A 126 -24.49 -21.47 1.80
N LYS A 127 -23.89 -20.31 1.50
CA LYS A 127 -22.50 -19.98 1.86
C LYS A 127 -22.44 -19.46 3.29
N PHE A 128 -21.49 -19.95 4.07
CA PHE A 128 -21.31 -19.56 5.47
C PHE A 128 -19.95 -18.94 5.71
N TRP A 129 -19.93 -17.90 6.53
CA TRP A 129 -18.69 -17.36 7.08
C TRP A 129 -18.11 -18.33 8.11
N SER A 130 -16.79 -18.49 8.07
CA SER A 130 -16.03 -19.10 9.14
C SER A 130 -16.14 -18.27 10.42
N ASN A 131 -15.69 -18.87 11.53
CA ASN A 131 -15.35 -18.09 12.71
C ASN A 131 -14.25 -17.08 12.38
N TRP A 132 -14.17 -16.02 13.18
CA TRP A 132 -13.02 -15.12 13.14
C TRP A 132 -11.77 -15.83 13.65
N SER A 133 -10.62 -15.51 13.05
CA SER A 133 -9.33 -15.75 13.69
C SER A 133 -9.25 -15.02 15.03
N ARG A 134 -8.27 -15.39 15.85
CA ARG A 134 -7.89 -14.54 16.99
C ARG A 134 -7.41 -13.19 16.47
N TRP A 135 -7.52 -12.18 17.34
CA TRP A 135 -6.90 -10.89 17.11
C TRP A 135 -5.38 -11.07 17.22
N GLU A 136 -4.67 -10.66 16.19
CA GLU A 136 -3.22 -10.54 16.18
C GLU A 136 -2.85 -9.09 16.40
N GLU A 137 -1.97 -8.85 17.38
CA GLU A 137 -1.52 -7.52 17.76
C GLU A 137 -0.32 -7.09 16.91
N ALA A 138 -0.36 -5.84 16.45
CA ALA A 138 0.72 -5.15 15.80
C ALA A 138 0.98 -3.84 16.54
N ASP A 139 2.00 -3.84 17.39
CA ASP A 139 2.40 -2.67 18.16
C ASP A 139 3.83 -2.23 17.83
N ALA A 140 3.95 -1.08 17.17
CA ALA A 140 5.23 -0.43 16.93
C ALA A 140 5.77 0.27 18.18
N GLN A 141 4.93 0.57 19.18
CA GLN A 141 5.34 1.30 20.38
C GLN A 141 6.33 0.52 21.24
N ASN A 142 6.27 -0.81 21.23
CA ASN A 142 7.20 -1.68 21.95
C ASN A 142 8.67 -1.48 21.54
N SER A 143 8.92 -0.94 20.33
CA SER A 143 10.26 -0.62 19.84
C SER A 143 10.74 0.79 20.19
N LEU A 144 9.89 1.62 20.80
CA LEU A 144 10.21 3.00 21.13
C LEU A 144 11.08 3.06 22.39
N GLY A 145 12.03 4.01 22.39
CA GLY A 145 12.93 4.24 23.52
C GLY A 145 12.24 4.77 24.78
N GLN A 146 13.04 5.27 25.72
CA GLN A 146 12.56 5.75 27.02
C GLN A 146 12.08 7.21 27.03
N ASP A 147 12.03 7.88 25.87
CA ASP A 147 11.54 9.26 25.79
C ASP A 147 10.08 9.38 26.28
N LEU A 148 9.75 10.54 26.81
CA LEU A 148 8.42 10.85 27.36
C LEU A 148 7.41 11.31 26.30
N LEU A 149 7.92 11.88 25.21
CA LEU A 149 7.16 12.40 24.09
C LEU A 149 7.76 11.87 22.79
N PHE A 150 6.93 11.50 21.83
CA PHE A 150 7.33 11.11 20.49
C PHE A 150 6.47 11.82 19.46
N LEU A 151 7.03 12.08 18.28
CA LEU A 151 6.34 12.71 17.16
C LEU A 151 6.60 11.87 15.89
N PHE A 152 5.53 11.54 15.17
CA PHE A 152 5.54 10.71 13.98
C PHE A 152 4.69 11.31 12.86
N PRO A 153 4.98 11.01 11.59
CA PRO A 153 6.12 10.21 11.11
C PRO A 153 7.43 11.03 11.15
N LYS A 154 8.57 10.35 11.28
CA LYS A 154 9.88 11.01 11.30
C LYS A 154 10.36 11.30 9.88
N ASP A 155 10.74 12.55 9.62
CA ASP A 155 11.41 12.97 8.38
C ASP A 155 10.67 12.56 7.10
N LYS A 156 9.34 12.59 7.13
CA LYS A 156 8.50 12.10 6.02
C LYS A 156 8.69 12.96 4.77
N LEU A 157 8.84 12.28 3.63
CA LEU A 157 8.88 12.87 2.30
C LEU A 157 7.51 12.74 1.64
N VAL A 158 6.93 13.84 1.18
CA VAL A 158 5.65 13.91 0.46
C VAL A 158 5.75 14.85 -0.72
N GLU A 159 4.84 14.71 -1.67
CA GLU A 159 4.71 15.68 -2.75
C GLU A 159 3.90 16.89 -2.30
N GLU A 160 4.24 18.06 -2.81
CA GLU A 160 3.45 19.27 -2.67
C GLU A 160 1.99 19.04 -3.05
N GLY A 161 1.10 19.51 -2.18
CA GLY A 161 -0.35 19.34 -2.28
C GLY A 161 -0.89 18.06 -1.66
N SER A 162 -0.04 17.20 -1.08
CA SER A 162 -0.49 16.00 -0.36
C SER A 162 -1.15 16.35 0.98
N ASP A 163 -2.00 15.44 1.46
CA ASP A 163 -2.47 15.44 2.84
C ASP A 163 -1.55 14.59 3.72
N VAL A 164 -1.26 15.07 4.94
CA VAL A 164 -0.35 14.40 5.87
C VAL A 164 -0.94 14.37 7.26
N THR A 165 -1.05 13.17 7.83
CA THR A 165 -1.36 12.99 9.25
C THR A 165 -0.08 12.88 10.05
N ILE A 166 -0.01 13.65 11.13
CA ILE A 166 1.06 13.65 12.12
C ILE A 166 0.45 13.31 13.46
N CYS A 167 1.18 12.66 14.35
CA CYS A 167 0.70 12.39 15.68
C CYS A 167 1.83 12.39 16.68
N TYR A 168 1.49 12.77 17.92
CA TYR A 168 2.37 12.54 19.05
C TYR A 168 1.85 11.42 19.92
N THR A 169 2.78 10.73 20.58
CA THR A 169 2.47 9.85 21.71
C THR A 169 3.18 10.36 22.96
N SER A 170 2.45 10.38 24.07
CA SER A 170 2.95 10.82 25.37
C SER A 170 2.85 9.69 26.38
N ARG A 171 3.92 9.47 27.17
CA ARG A 171 3.85 8.55 28.30
C ARG A 171 3.06 9.13 29.47
N ASN A 172 2.82 10.45 29.49
CA ASN A 172 2.01 11.11 30.49
C ASN A 172 0.68 11.65 29.90
N PRO A 173 -0.48 11.09 30.27
CA PRO A 173 -1.78 11.48 29.72
C PRO A 173 -2.33 12.81 30.26
N GLN A 174 -1.70 13.40 31.28
CA GLN A 174 -2.22 14.61 31.95
C GLN A 174 -1.56 15.91 31.50
N HIS A 175 -0.57 15.83 30.60
CA HIS A 175 0.22 17.00 30.22
C HIS A 175 -0.42 17.77 29.07
N ASN A 176 -0.39 19.10 29.19
CA ASN A 176 -0.94 20.01 28.19
C ASN A 176 0.09 20.23 27.08
N ILE A 177 0.15 19.29 26.14
CA ILE A 177 1.09 19.32 25.03
C ILE A 177 0.56 20.27 23.95
N SER A 178 1.39 21.21 23.54
CA SER A 178 1.10 22.14 22.44
C SER A 178 2.01 21.84 21.26
N CYS A 179 1.47 21.90 20.04
CA CYS A 179 2.22 21.60 18.82
C CYS A 179 2.21 22.77 17.86
N TYR A 180 3.29 22.91 17.10
CA TYR A 180 3.53 24.03 16.21
C TYR A 180 4.07 23.56 14.86
N LEU A 181 3.61 24.20 13.80
CA LEU A 181 4.07 24.07 12.41
C LEU A 181 4.69 25.41 12.02
N GLU A 182 5.99 25.45 11.72
CA GLU A 182 6.71 26.71 11.44
C GLU A 182 6.51 27.79 12.54
N GLY A 183 6.37 27.36 13.79
CA GLY A 183 6.12 28.25 14.93
C GLY A 183 4.67 28.70 15.09
N ALA A 184 3.76 28.36 14.16
CA ALA A 184 2.34 28.59 14.30
C ALA A 184 1.66 27.44 15.06
N HIS A 185 0.85 27.75 16.06
CA HIS A 185 0.12 26.75 16.84
C HIS A 185 -0.85 25.96 15.95
N ILE A 186 -0.81 24.62 16.05
CA ILE A 186 -1.70 23.72 15.31
C ILE A 186 -2.62 22.96 16.27
N HIS A 187 -3.87 22.78 15.86
CA HIS A 187 -4.87 22.08 16.66
C HIS A 187 -5.00 20.63 16.18
N GLY A 188 -4.90 19.70 17.13
CA GLY A 188 -5.03 18.27 16.89
C GLY A 188 -6.33 17.71 17.44
N LYS A 189 -6.66 16.50 16.99
CA LYS A 189 -7.73 15.67 17.54
C LYS A 189 -7.12 14.64 18.48
N GLN A 190 -7.58 14.61 19.73
CA GLN A 190 -7.22 13.57 20.68
C GLN A 190 -7.85 12.23 20.24
N LEU A 191 -7.03 11.20 20.07
CA LEU A 191 -7.46 9.86 19.65
C LEU A 191 -7.51 8.86 20.82
N ASP A 192 -6.62 9.06 21.81
CA ASP A 192 -6.48 8.27 23.03
C ASP A 192 -5.93 9.22 24.12
N PRO A 193 -6.07 8.95 25.44
CA PRO A 193 -5.48 9.79 26.49
C PRO A 193 -3.99 10.11 26.30
N ARG A 194 -3.25 9.26 25.57
CA ARG A 194 -1.81 9.44 25.31
C ARG A 194 -1.48 9.88 23.89
N VAL A 195 -2.46 10.02 23.01
CA VAL A 195 -2.24 10.19 21.57
C VAL A 195 -3.14 11.26 20.99
N SER A 196 -2.54 12.23 20.30
CA SER A 196 -3.26 13.19 19.47
C SER A 196 -2.71 13.19 18.05
N ALA A 197 -3.59 13.45 17.09
CA ALA A 197 -3.26 13.51 15.67
C ALA A 197 -3.62 14.86 15.07
N PHE A 198 -2.88 15.26 14.04
CA PHE A 198 -2.98 16.54 13.33
C PHE A 198 -3.06 16.22 11.85
N GLU A 199 -4.11 16.69 11.20
CA GLU A 199 -4.26 16.57 9.76
C GLU A 199 -3.80 17.86 9.08
N LEU A 200 -2.71 17.77 8.32
CA LEU A 200 -2.22 18.84 7.48
C LEU A 200 -2.73 18.61 6.07
N LYS A 201 -3.55 19.53 5.56
CA LYS A 201 -4.14 19.43 4.22
C LYS A 201 -3.36 20.24 3.21
N ASN A 202 -3.20 19.71 2.00
CA ASN A 202 -2.59 20.42 0.86
C ASN A 202 -1.24 21.09 1.23
N VAL A 203 -0.28 20.29 1.71
CA VAL A 203 0.99 20.83 2.23
C VAL A 203 1.82 21.49 1.12
N SER A 204 2.31 22.71 1.37
CA SER A 204 3.07 23.49 0.40
C SER A 204 4.58 23.28 0.50
N PHE A 205 5.31 23.43 -0.61
CA PHE A 205 6.75 23.57 -0.57
C PHE A 205 7.12 24.94 0.06
N ILE A 206 7.80 24.91 1.21
CA ILE A 206 8.30 26.14 1.86
C ILE A 206 9.78 26.35 1.54
N ARG A 207 10.61 25.34 1.80
CA ARG A 207 12.06 25.40 1.62
C ARG A 207 12.69 24.01 1.50
N ARG A 208 13.89 23.96 0.93
CA ARG A 208 14.64 22.71 0.71
C ARG A 208 15.02 21.99 2.01
N THR A 209 15.22 22.71 3.12
CA THR A 209 15.54 22.09 4.42
C THR A 209 14.34 21.43 5.09
N GLY A 210 13.15 21.56 4.51
CA GLY A 210 11.91 21.02 5.05
C GLY A 210 11.19 21.95 6.03
N THR A 211 9.99 21.52 6.39
CA THR A 211 9.05 22.22 7.26
C THR A 211 9.15 21.65 8.67
N ASN A 212 9.44 22.50 9.66
CA ASN A 212 9.65 22.09 11.04
C ASN A 212 8.33 21.96 11.79
N ILE A 213 8.19 20.86 12.49
CA ILE A 213 7.01 20.52 13.29
C ILE A 213 7.51 20.08 14.64
N PHE A 214 7.02 20.68 15.71
CA PHE A 214 7.41 20.27 17.05
C PHE A 214 6.23 20.33 18.01
N CYS A 215 6.31 19.49 19.02
CA CYS A 215 5.42 19.51 20.15
C CYS A 215 6.24 19.72 21.41
N GLU A 216 5.70 20.53 22.31
CA GLU A 216 6.30 20.83 23.59
C GLU A 216 5.36 20.41 24.72
N ASP A 217 5.96 19.79 25.71
CA ASP A 217 5.39 19.50 27.00
C ASP A 217 6.04 20.46 28.02
N PRO A 218 5.32 21.49 28.49
CA PRO A 218 5.89 22.56 29.30
C PRO A 218 6.69 22.04 30.50
N GLY A 219 8.01 22.33 30.50
CA GLY A 219 8.91 21.94 31.59
C GLY A 219 9.39 20.48 31.58
N VAL A 220 9.08 19.71 30.54
CA VAL A 220 9.38 18.27 30.48
C VAL A 220 10.20 17.91 29.23
N ALA A 221 9.64 18.13 28.05
CA ALA A 221 10.25 17.68 26.81
C ALA A 221 9.79 18.52 25.61
N MET A 222 10.69 18.68 24.64
CA MET A 222 10.36 19.21 23.32
C MET A 222 10.80 18.16 22.30
N LYS A 223 9.92 17.80 21.37
CA LYS A 223 10.23 16.88 20.28
C LYS A 223 9.77 17.43 18.96
N GLY A 224 10.67 17.40 17.98
CA GLY A 224 10.41 17.87 16.63
C GLY A 224 10.68 16.81 15.58
N THR A 225 10.11 17.04 14.40
CA THR A 225 10.42 16.35 13.16
C THR A 225 10.35 17.34 11.99
N VAL A 226 10.86 16.91 10.85
CA VAL A 226 10.86 17.69 9.63
C VAL A 226 9.96 17.02 8.60
N LEU A 227 9.02 17.76 8.04
CA LEU A 227 8.26 17.34 6.87
C LEU A 227 8.97 17.83 5.61
N PHE A 228 9.45 16.89 4.78
CA PHE A 228 10.06 17.20 3.50
C PHE A 228 8.97 17.21 2.42
N VAL A 229 8.62 18.39 1.94
CA VAL A 229 7.68 18.56 0.83
C VAL A 229 8.47 18.74 -0.46
N SER A 230 8.31 17.84 -1.42
CA SER A 230 8.94 17.92 -2.75
C SER A 230 8.04 18.67 -3.72
N LYS A 231 8.63 19.50 -4.57
CA LYS A 231 7.90 20.08 -5.70
C LYS A 231 7.39 18.97 -6.61
N ILE A 232 6.25 19.22 -7.25
CA ILE A 232 5.67 18.28 -8.20
C ILE A 232 6.66 18.04 -9.35
N LEU A 233 6.90 16.76 -9.66
CA LEU A 233 7.71 16.41 -10.83
C LEU A 233 6.94 16.74 -12.10
N GLU A 234 7.38 17.79 -12.78
CA GLU A 234 6.85 18.21 -14.07
C GLU A 234 7.23 17.20 -15.17
N GLU A 235 6.36 17.08 -16.17
CA GLU A 235 6.72 16.38 -17.40
C GLU A 235 7.78 17.20 -18.15
N PRO A 236 8.86 16.57 -18.68
CA PRO A 236 9.87 17.30 -19.43
C PRO A 236 9.26 18.03 -20.63
N LYS A 237 9.53 19.33 -20.74
CA LYS A 237 9.00 20.17 -21.83
C LYS A 237 10.03 20.32 -22.93
N ASP A 238 9.57 20.68 -24.13
CA ASP A 238 10.41 20.98 -25.28
C ASP A 238 11.44 19.87 -25.60
N PHE A 239 11.04 18.61 -25.40
CA PHE A 239 11.90 17.46 -25.67
C PHE A 239 12.14 17.33 -27.18
N SER A 240 13.41 17.43 -27.57
CA SER A 240 13.83 17.35 -28.97
C SER A 240 15.18 16.65 -29.07
N CYS A 241 15.48 16.09 -30.25
CA CYS A 241 16.79 15.55 -30.56
C CYS A 241 17.27 16.13 -31.89
N GLU A 242 18.56 16.40 -31.98
CA GLU A 242 19.21 16.90 -33.18
C GLU A 242 20.54 16.17 -33.44
N THR A 243 21.04 16.25 -34.66
CA THR A 243 22.37 15.73 -35.02
C THR A 243 23.02 16.59 -36.07
N GLN A 244 24.35 16.72 -35.98
CA GLN A 244 25.17 17.42 -36.96
C GLN A 244 26.00 16.45 -37.80
N ASP A 245 26.27 15.25 -37.28
CA ASP A 245 27.24 14.30 -37.84
C ASP A 245 26.62 12.94 -38.23
N PHE A 246 25.31 12.75 -38.01
CA PHE A 246 24.58 11.50 -38.19
C PHE A 246 25.12 10.31 -37.38
N LYS A 247 26.00 10.57 -36.42
CA LYS A 247 26.62 9.55 -35.54
C LYS A 247 26.18 9.72 -34.10
N ASN A 248 26.01 10.96 -33.66
CA ASN A 248 25.63 11.32 -32.31
C ASN A 248 24.37 12.18 -32.37
N LEU A 249 23.33 11.76 -31.65
CA LEU A 249 22.16 12.58 -31.40
C LEU A 249 22.36 13.31 -30.07
N ASN A 250 22.10 14.60 -30.07
CA ASN A 250 22.00 15.41 -28.87
C ASN A 250 20.52 15.64 -28.59
N CYS A 251 20.02 15.03 -27.51
CA CYS A 251 18.65 15.19 -27.08
C CYS A 251 18.57 16.18 -25.93
N THR A 252 17.71 17.19 -26.01
CA THR A 252 17.57 18.27 -25.04
C THR A 252 16.12 18.41 -24.59
N TRP A 253 15.92 18.95 -23.39
CA TRP A 253 14.60 19.22 -22.82
C TRP A 253 14.70 20.27 -21.71
N ASP A 254 13.58 20.90 -21.38
CA ASP A 254 13.43 21.70 -20.15
C ASP A 254 13.11 20.77 -18.97
N PRO A 255 14.00 20.68 -17.96
CA PRO A 255 13.78 19.85 -16.77
C PRO A 255 12.73 20.39 -15.81
N GLY A 256 12.30 21.65 -15.96
CA GLY A 256 11.44 22.34 -15.01
C GLY A 256 12.09 22.53 -13.63
N SER A 257 11.27 22.52 -12.59
CA SER A 257 11.75 22.70 -11.21
C SER A 257 12.61 21.51 -10.73
N ASP A 258 13.72 21.82 -10.05
CA ASP A 258 14.52 20.83 -9.33
C ASP A 258 13.77 20.31 -8.09
N THR A 259 13.62 18.98 -8.00
CA THR A 259 12.90 18.31 -6.91
C THR A 259 13.82 17.83 -5.78
N ALA A 260 15.12 18.20 -5.82
CA ALA A 260 16.10 17.77 -4.83
C ALA A 260 15.87 18.34 -3.43
N LEU A 261 15.98 17.45 -2.44
CA LEU A 261 15.82 17.67 -1.01
C LEU A 261 16.88 16.84 -0.24
N PRO A 262 17.13 17.12 1.06
CA PRO A 262 18.04 16.31 1.86
C PRO A 262 17.71 14.80 1.89
N LYS A 263 16.44 14.42 1.73
CA LYS A 263 15.96 13.03 1.68
C LYS A 263 15.77 12.48 0.26
N GLN A 264 15.95 13.29 -0.78
CA GLN A 264 15.70 12.91 -2.17
C GLN A 264 16.71 13.59 -3.11
N PRO A 265 17.50 12.84 -3.90
CA PRO A 265 18.39 13.45 -4.89
C PRO A 265 17.60 14.23 -5.96
N SER A 266 18.28 15.00 -6.81
CA SER A 266 17.62 15.54 -8.02
C SER A 266 17.01 14.40 -8.84
N GLN A 267 15.92 14.73 -9.55
CA GLN A 267 15.27 13.79 -10.45
C GLN A 267 16.27 13.25 -11.49
N SER A 268 16.14 11.96 -11.81
CA SER A 268 16.92 11.28 -12.82
C SER A 268 16.19 11.30 -14.16
N TYR A 269 16.96 11.22 -15.24
CA TYR A 269 16.44 11.20 -16.60
C TYR A 269 16.99 9.96 -17.32
N THR A 270 16.10 9.15 -17.88
CA THR A 270 16.45 7.96 -18.66
C THR A 270 15.90 8.11 -20.07
N LEU A 271 16.77 7.99 -21.07
CA LEU A 271 16.39 8.00 -22.47
C LEU A 271 16.24 6.55 -22.96
N PHE A 272 15.06 6.21 -23.45
CA PHE A 272 14.72 4.90 -23.99
C PHE A 272 14.39 5.02 -25.48
N GLU A 273 14.86 4.07 -26.27
CA GLU A 273 14.55 3.98 -27.69
C GLU A 273 13.80 2.66 -27.95
N SER A 274 12.58 2.77 -28.48
CA SER A 274 11.64 1.66 -28.49
C SER A 274 11.93 0.57 -29.52
N PHE A 275 12.53 0.90 -30.67
CA PHE A 275 12.77 -0.09 -31.74
C PHE A 275 13.93 -1.03 -31.41
N SER A 276 15.01 -0.47 -30.88
CA SER A 276 16.21 -1.18 -30.41
C SER A 276 16.03 -1.74 -29.00
N GLY A 277 15.10 -1.21 -28.21
CA GLY A 277 14.93 -1.54 -26.80
C GLY A 277 16.07 -1.03 -25.90
N LYS A 278 16.98 -0.22 -26.43
CA LYS A 278 18.12 0.32 -25.67
C LYS A 278 17.65 1.44 -24.74
N LYS A 279 18.24 1.50 -23.55
CA LYS A 279 18.06 2.60 -22.59
C LYS A 279 19.39 3.10 -22.06
N ILE A 280 19.48 4.40 -21.80
CA ILE A 280 20.63 5.02 -21.15
C ILE A 280 20.16 5.96 -20.03
N LEU A 281 20.92 6.00 -18.93
CA LEU A 281 20.74 7.01 -17.89
C LEU A 281 21.50 8.27 -18.33
N CYS A 282 20.82 9.41 -18.32
CA CYS A 282 21.41 10.69 -18.71
C CYS A 282 22.18 11.29 -17.53
N GLU A 283 23.44 11.66 -17.78
CA GLU A 283 24.32 12.26 -16.76
C GLU A 283 23.94 13.70 -16.44
N HIS A 284 23.31 14.39 -17.40
CA HIS A 284 22.90 15.78 -17.27
C HIS A 284 21.38 15.90 -17.15
N ARG A 285 20.95 17.01 -16.54
CA ARG A 285 19.53 17.24 -16.22
C ARG A 285 18.69 17.72 -17.40
N ASN A 286 19.31 18.28 -18.42
CA ASN A 286 18.64 18.95 -19.53
C ASN A 286 19.10 18.46 -20.91
N PHE A 287 20.04 17.52 -20.96
CA PHE A 287 20.46 16.91 -22.22
C PHE A 287 21.02 15.49 -22.04
N CYS A 288 21.03 14.74 -23.14
CA CYS A 288 21.52 13.38 -23.21
C CYS A 288 22.09 13.11 -24.60
N ASN A 289 23.26 12.49 -24.64
CA ASN A 289 23.87 12.07 -25.91
C ASN A 289 23.49 10.63 -26.22
N TRP A 290 23.10 10.37 -27.46
CA TRP A 290 22.74 9.05 -27.95
C TRP A 290 23.59 8.65 -29.16
N GLN A 291 24.26 7.51 -29.05
CA GLN A 291 25.03 6.94 -30.15
C GLN A 291 24.10 6.23 -31.14
N VAL A 292 24.12 6.68 -32.40
CA VAL A 292 23.44 6.03 -33.53
C VAL A 292 24.01 4.62 -33.74
N ALA A 293 23.14 3.63 -33.92
CA ALA A 293 23.54 2.24 -34.17
C ALA A 293 24.20 2.11 -35.56
N GLN A 294 25.17 1.20 -35.68
CA GLN A 294 25.90 0.96 -36.95
C GLN A 294 24.97 0.50 -38.08
N ASP A 295 23.88 -0.20 -37.72
CA ASP A 295 22.80 -0.58 -38.63
C ASP A 295 21.81 0.59 -38.66
N SER A 296 22.13 1.63 -39.44
CA SER A 296 21.46 2.92 -39.43
C SER A 296 19.93 2.81 -39.50
N GLN A 297 19.24 3.05 -38.38
CA GLN A 297 17.79 3.23 -38.36
C GLN A 297 17.49 4.67 -38.76
N GLU A 298 16.79 4.88 -39.87
CA GLU A 298 16.39 6.24 -40.31
C GLU A 298 15.48 6.93 -39.28
N MET A 299 14.69 6.12 -38.57
CA MET A 299 13.66 6.55 -37.64
C MET A 299 13.94 6.05 -36.23
N TYR A 300 13.84 6.95 -35.26
CA TYR A 300 13.95 6.68 -33.84
C TYR A 300 12.65 7.02 -33.13
N ASN A 301 12.26 6.20 -32.16
CA ASN A 301 11.15 6.52 -31.28
C ASN A 301 11.67 6.59 -29.86
N PHE A 302 11.99 7.81 -29.45
CA PHE A 302 12.56 8.11 -28.16
C PHE A 302 11.48 8.39 -27.14
N THR A 303 11.65 7.83 -25.95
CA THR A 303 10.91 8.17 -24.75
C THR A 303 11.89 8.65 -23.70
N LEU A 304 11.77 9.91 -23.31
CA LEU A 304 12.48 10.47 -22.17
C LEU A 304 11.63 10.26 -20.93
N VAL A 305 12.22 9.64 -19.92
CA VAL A 305 11.58 9.33 -18.65
C VAL A 305 12.26 10.15 -17.55
N ALA A 306 11.50 11.00 -16.87
CA ALA A 306 11.92 11.69 -15.66
C ALA A 306 11.37 10.97 -14.42
N GLU A 307 12.21 10.77 -13.40
CA GLU A 307 11.84 10.01 -12.21
C GLU A 307 12.45 10.61 -10.93
N ASN A 308 11.66 10.65 -9.86
CA ASN A 308 12.13 10.88 -8.50
C ASN A 308 11.51 9.82 -7.56
N TYR A 309 11.67 9.95 -6.24
CA TYR A 309 11.15 8.93 -5.31
C TYR A 309 9.63 8.88 -5.22
N LEU A 310 8.92 9.90 -5.72
CA LEU A 310 7.48 10.06 -5.57
C LEU A 310 6.72 9.84 -6.88
N ARG A 311 7.30 10.20 -8.03
CA ARG A 311 6.63 10.14 -9.33
C ARG A 311 7.58 9.79 -10.47
N LYS A 312 6.95 9.37 -11.55
CA LYS A 312 7.54 9.14 -12.87
C LYS A 312 6.72 9.86 -13.93
N ARG A 313 7.38 10.55 -14.86
CA ARG A 313 6.79 11.24 -16.01
C ARG A 313 7.56 10.87 -17.27
N SER A 314 6.92 10.98 -18.41
CA SER A 314 7.58 10.66 -19.67
C SER A 314 6.99 11.42 -20.83
N VAL A 315 7.85 11.80 -21.76
CA VAL A 315 7.49 12.39 -23.05
C VAL A 315 8.16 11.58 -24.16
N ASN A 316 7.51 11.48 -25.31
CA ASN A 316 8.05 10.75 -26.44
C ASN A 316 8.08 11.61 -27.71
N ILE A 317 9.03 11.31 -28.58
CA ILE A 317 9.13 11.90 -29.91
C ILE A 317 9.51 10.83 -30.93
N LEU A 318 9.03 11.04 -32.15
CA LEU A 318 9.49 10.33 -33.33
C LEU A 318 10.53 11.22 -34.02
N PHE A 319 11.76 10.76 -34.12
CA PHE A 319 12.87 11.50 -34.71
C PHE A 319 13.33 10.83 -36.00
N ASN A 320 13.45 11.59 -37.09
CA ASN A 320 13.99 11.11 -38.36
C ASN A 320 15.39 11.70 -38.55
N LEU A 321 16.42 10.85 -38.67
CA LEU A 321 17.80 11.27 -38.92
C LEU A 321 17.94 12.16 -40.16
N THR A 322 17.17 11.88 -41.21
CA THR A 322 17.34 12.48 -42.54
C THR A 322 16.53 13.77 -42.75
N HIS A 323 15.65 14.12 -41.81
CA HIS A 323 14.76 15.27 -41.95
C HIS A 323 15.48 16.57 -41.58
N ARG A 324 15.90 17.34 -42.59
CA ARG A 324 16.35 18.74 -42.40
C ARG A 324 15.12 19.60 -42.09
N GLY A 325 15.14 20.34 -40.99
CA GLY A 325 14.14 21.38 -40.73
C GLY A 325 14.08 22.34 -41.90
N GLU A 326 12.90 22.53 -42.47
CA GLU A 326 12.65 23.58 -43.46
C GLU A 326 12.88 24.93 -42.76
N THR A 327 13.90 25.64 -43.20
CA THR A 327 14.28 26.98 -42.74
C THR A 327 13.34 28.05 -43.25
#